data_AF-A0A944N2R7-F1
#
_entry.id   AF-A0A944N2R7-F1
#
_cell.length_a   1.000
_cell.length_b   1.000
_cell.length_c   1.000
_cell.angle_alpha   90.00
_cell.angle_beta   90.00
_cell.angle_gamma   90.00
#
_symmetry.space_group_name_H-M   'P 1'
#
loop_
_entity.id
_entity.type
_entity.pdbx_description
1 polymer ?
#
loop_
_entity_poly.entity_id
_entity_poly.type
_entity_poly.pdbx_seq_one_letter_code
_entity_poly.pdbx_strand_id
1 'polypeptide(L)'
;MTIQTMKTALKFIFLLILYPAFFSPVSAEEQCLSCHTENSSLSSFHDPAEIGCTSCHAGKASAKTKENAHQNLEAFPGRMQTVEQSCGQSGCHAELIPLVQNSRMNTLDGMLSGTRRVFGEKPKKQSHADLNQRLSEKGADSYLRKLCVSCHLGSERKNHQQSLQDRGGGCAACHLQTHPDSSHPALSVRVDNDRCFGCHSRSGRISLNYVGLAETEKYEQKNSANFGRLADGRLVKKLALDVHSKAGMACIDCHTVRGVMGSGKRHEAQLDIQCSDCHAKKLFRKPLAELQAREALYSALYPDNFHTAVDGSIIVSEKNGTPLFHLWEENGGRFLKGKISGKKMEIPLMNSGQQHELKGHERLSCDSCHASWAPQCYGCHIEYDPQQTQWDHLKQKRTPGRWIEKRWAVESGIPALGVTGKNRITPFVPGMNLILQTSPESASVRKQIFASLSPHTTQLKVRSCESCHRNDAALGIIREQATHPEHPEWSLPLGWITENAKQPGKAAKKADRSFNTTEIAKIRRVGSCLKCHLQEDKVFADFQLSLQNLPVDHAEY
;
A
#
# COMPACT_ATOMS: atom_id res chain seq x y z
N MET A 1 40.22 17.70 17.02
CA MET A 1 39.73 17.17 18.31
C MET A 1 39.30 15.73 18.07
N THR A 2 39.93 14.76 18.73
CA THR A 2 39.89 13.33 18.38
C THR A 2 38.55 12.66 18.75
N ILE A 3 38.16 11.65 17.95
CA ILE A 3 36.90 10.89 18.03
C ILE A 3 36.63 10.27 19.43
N GLN A 4 37.68 10.14 20.26
CA GLN A 4 37.57 9.67 21.64
C GLN A 4 36.86 10.69 22.57
N THR A 5 37.04 12.00 22.36
CA THR A 5 36.52 13.04 23.27
C THR A 5 35.03 13.36 23.07
N MET A 6 34.42 12.94 21.96
CA MET A 6 32.96 13.08 21.76
C MET A 6 32.14 11.95 22.42
N LYS A 7 32.75 10.78 22.66
CA LYS A 7 32.07 9.65 23.33
C LYS A 7 31.85 9.90 24.83
N THR A 8 32.67 10.74 25.46
CA THR A 8 32.54 11.13 26.87
C THR A 8 31.54 12.28 27.07
N ALA A 9 31.41 13.20 26.11
CA ALA A 9 30.46 14.30 26.20
C ALA A 9 28.99 13.84 26.05
N LEU A 10 28.73 12.79 25.26
CA LEU A 10 27.38 12.20 25.13
C LEU A 10 26.92 11.45 26.39
N LYS A 11 27.84 10.97 27.24
CA LYS A 11 27.50 10.31 28.51
C LYS A 11 27.08 11.30 29.60
N PHE A 12 27.53 12.56 29.54
CA PHE A 12 27.22 13.56 30.56
C PHE A 12 25.91 14.33 30.31
N ILE A 13 25.46 14.46 29.07
CA ILE A 13 24.16 15.08 28.76
C ILE A 13 22.99 14.13 29.08
N PHE A 14 23.25 12.83 29.19
CA PHE A 14 22.25 11.84 29.60
C PHE A 14 21.92 11.88 31.11
N LEU A 15 22.71 12.58 31.92
CA LEU A 15 22.55 12.57 33.39
C LEU A 15 21.73 13.76 33.94
N LEU A 16 21.35 14.75 33.12
CA LEU A 16 20.71 15.99 33.58
C LEU A 16 19.26 16.20 33.08
N ILE A 17 18.67 15.20 32.43
CA ILE A 17 17.22 15.14 32.12
C ILE A 17 16.57 13.96 32.86
N LEU A 18 17.02 13.71 34.10
CA LEU A 18 16.25 12.95 35.08
C LEU A 18 15.40 13.95 35.87
N TYR A 19 14.35 14.46 35.25
CA TYR A 19 13.19 14.88 36.01
C TYR A 19 12.64 13.59 36.64
N PRO A 20 12.57 13.45 37.97
CA PRO A 20 11.85 12.35 38.56
C PRO A 20 10.37 12.67 38.32
N ALA A 21 9.84 12.28 37.17
CA ALA A 21 8.46 11.87 37.14
C ALA A 21 8.38 10.77 38.18
N PHE A 22 7.63 11.01 39.25
CA PHE A 22 7.28 10.02 40.25
C PHE A 22 6.67 8.80 39.53
N PHE A 23 7.51 7.85 39.13
CA PHE A 23 7.09 6.48 38.91
C PHE A 23 6.90 5.92 40.31
N SER A 24 5.65 5.91 40.79
CA SER A 24 5.29 5.04 41.88
C SER A 24 5.46 3.60 41.39
N PRO A 25 6.40 2.79 41.91
CA PRO A 25 6.39 1.38 41.64
C PRO A 25 5.26 0.80 42.49
N VAL A 26 4.06 0.80 41.95
CA VAL A 26 2.95 0.01 42.50
C VAL A 26 2.61 -1.03 41.45
N SER A 27 3.53 -1.98 41.26
CA SER A 27 3.12 -3.30 40.81
C SER A 27 3.09 -4.17 42.06
N ALA A 28 1.91 -4.32 42.64
CA ALA A 28 1.67 -5.46 43.50
C ALA A 28 1.96 -6.71 42.65
N GLU A 29 2.85 -7.57 43.13
CA GLU A 29 3.38 -8.75 42.42
C GLU A 29 2.27 -9.48 41.63
N GLU A 30 2.25 -9.28 40.31
CA GLU A 30 1.22 -9.85 39.47
C GLU A 30 1.30 -11.38 39.51
N GLN A 31 0.14 -12.05 39.55
CA GLN A 31 0.05 -13.51 39.62
C GLN A 31 -0.01 -14.16 38.23
N CYS A 32 0.12 -13.39 37.15
CA CYS A 32 0.02 -13.90 35.79
C CYS A 32 1.07 -15.00 35.51
N LEU A 33 2.32 -14.77 35.94
CA LEU A 33 3.44 -15.69 35.74
C LEU A 33 3.39 -16.94 36.64
N SER A 34 2.50 -16.99 37.64
CA SER A 34 2.30 -18.24 38.41
C SER A 34 1.62 -19.32 37.59
N CYS A 35 0.91 -18.93 36.51
CA CYS A 35 0.21 -19.83 35.61
C CYS A 35 0.80 -19.79 34.18
N HIS A 36 1.24 -18.63 33.70
CA HIS A 36 1.87 -18.45 32.39
C HIS A 36 3.38 -18.52 32.50
N THR A 37 3.93 -19.71 32.26
CA THR A 37 5.37 -20.01 32.30
C THR A 37 6.02 -20.00 30.91
N GLU A 38 5.33 -19.44 29.92
CA GLU A 38 5.80 -19.38 28.54
C GLU A 38 7.13 -18.62 28.46
N ASN A 39 8.10 -19.18 27.73
CA ASN A 39 9.33 -18.46 27.43
C ASN A 39 8.96 -17.23 26.58
N SER A 40 9.18 -16.04 27.14
CA SER A 40 8.96 -14.78 26.42
C SER A 40 10.25 -14.39 25.69
N SER A 41 10.13 -14.02 24.42
CA SER A 41 11.19 -13.36 23.66
C SER A 41 10.93 -11.86 23.56
N LEU A 42 10.31 -11.28 24.59
CA LEU A 42 9.93 -9.87 24.64
C LEU A 42 11.19 -9.00 24.73
N SER A 43 11.15 -7.83 24.11
CA SER A 43 12.22 -6.83 24.25
C SER A 43 12.29 -6.33 25.69
N SER A 44 13.46 -5.86 26.14
CA SER A 44 13.61 -5.21 27.45
C SER A 44 12.66 -4.02 27.69
N PHE A 45 12.17 -3.38 26.62
CA PHE A 45 11.18 -2.28 26.71
C PHE A 45 9.74 -2.74 26.94
N HIS A 46 9.47 -4.04 26.83
CA HIS A 46 8.16 -4.67 27.04
C HIS A 46 8.30 -5.88 27.96
N ASP A 47 9.29 -5.87 28.85
CA ASP A 47 9.51 -6.97 29.79
C ASP A 47 8.38 -6.98 30.84
N PRO A 48 7.59 -8.07 30.96
CA PRO A 48 6.54 -8.17 31.95
C PRO A 48 7.05 -8.03 33.39
N ALA A 49 8.34 -8.31 33.66
CA ALA A 49 8.95 -8.07 34.96
C ALA A 49 9.01 -6.57 35.31
N GLU A 50 9.10 -5.69 34.31
CA GLU A 50 9.23 -4.25 34.50
C GLU A 50 7.89 -3.53 34.40
N ILE A 51 7.06 -3.88 33.41
CA ILE A 51 5.82 -3.16 33.10
C ILE A 51 4.54 -3.92 33.48
N GLY A 52 4.64 -5.20 33.88
CA GLY A 52 3.50 -6.05 34.17
C GLY A 52 2.77 -6.58 32.91
N CYS A 53 2.19 -7.77 33.02
CA CYS A 53 1.31 -8.34 32.00
C CYS A 53 0.04 -7.51 31.83
N THR A 54 -0.49 -6.96 32.93
CA THR A 54 -1.77 -6.24 32.91
C THR A 54 -1.68 -4.87 32.22
N SER A 55 -0.49 -4.29 32.07
CA SER A 55 -0.29 -3.07 31.27
C SER A 55 -0.64 -3.26 29.80
N CYS A 56 -0.46 -4.47 29.27
CA CYS A 56 -0.88 -4.80 27.90
C CYS A 56 -2.25 -5.46 27.88
N HIS A 57 -2.45 -6.46 28.74
CA HIS A 57 -3.59 -7.37 28.66
C HIS A 57 -4.75 -6.99 29.59
N ALA A 58 -4.64 -5.93 30.39
CA ALA A 58 -5.58 -5.63 31.46
C ALA A 58 -5.80 -6.85 32.38
N GLY A 59 -7.02 -7.07 32.87
CA GLY A 59 -7.33 -8.15 33.81
C GLY A 59 -7.07 -7.78 35.27
N LYS A 60 -7.18 -8.79 36.16
CA LYS A 60 -6.98 -8.62 37.61
C LYS A 60 -5.63 -9.20 38.03
N ALA A 61 -4.61 -8.33 38.12
CA ALA A 61 -3.22 -8.68 38.41
C ALA A 61 -3.03 -9.63 39.62
N SER A 62 -3.76 -9.41 40.72
CA SER A 62 -3.56 -10.16 41.98
C SER A 62 -4.35 -11.47 42.07
N ALA A 63 -5.17 -11.80 41.08
CA ALA A 63 -6.04 -12.97 41.13
C ALA A 63 -5.27 -14.25 40.74
N LYS A 64 -5.48 -15.33 41.50
CA LYS A 64 -4.78 -16.62 41.33
C LYS A 64 -5.56 -17.67 40.53
N THR A 65 -6.81 -17.38 40.17
CA THR A 65 -7.64 -18.29 39.35
C THR A 65 -7.87 -17.68 37.97
N LYS A 66 -7.92 -18.54 36.95
CA LYS A 66 -8.15 -18.15 35.55
C LYS A 66 -9.39 -17.27 35.40
N GLU A 67 -10.49 -17.67 36.02
CA GLU A 67 -11.80 -17.00 35.91
C GLU A 67 -11.77 -15.58 36.48
N ASN A 68 -10.98 -15.34 37.53
CA ASN A 68 -10.88 -14.03 38.17
C ASN A 68 -9.81 -13.17 37.51
N ALA A 69 -8.64 -13.74 37.20
CA ALA A 69 -7.53 -13.04 36.56
C ALA A 69 -7.93 -12.51 35.18
N HIS A 70 -8.70 -13.28 34.41
CA HIS A 70 -9.10 -12.91 33.05
C HIS A 70 -10.37 -12.04 32.96
N GLN A 71 -10.90 -11.53 34.08
CA GLN A 71 -12.04 -10.61 34.01
C GLN A 71 -11.61 -9.29 33.37
N ASN A 72 -12.26 -8.91 32.27
CA ASN A 72 -11.92 -7.74 31.44
C ASN A 72 -10.51 -7.79 30.83
N LEU A 73 -9.99 -8.99 30.57
CA LEU A 73 -8.73 -9.19 29.85
C LEU A 73 -8.88 -8.77 28.37
N GLU A 74 -7.91 -7.99 27.87
CA GLU A 74 -7.66 -7.80 26.45
C GLU A 74 -6.72 -8.91 25.95
N ALA A 75 -7.29 -9.89 25.25
CA ALA A 75 -6.52 -11.00 24.70
C ALA A 75 -5.61 -10.56 23.53
N PHE A 76 -5.90 -9.45 22.86
CA PHE A 76 -5.16 -8.96 21.69
C PHE A 76 -4.84 -7.47 21.86
N PRO A 77 -3.83 -7.12 22.68
CA PRO A 77 -3.42 -5.74 22.86
C PRO A 77 -3.09 -5.05 21.53
N GLY A 78 -3.37 -3.75 21.44
CA GLY A 78 -3.15 -2.97 20.22
C GLY A 78 -4.34 -2.92 19.26
N ARG A 79 -5.45 -3.58 19.56
CA ARG A 79 -6.73 -3.44 18.82
C ARG A 79 -7.23 -2.00 18.91
N MET A 80 -7.68 -1.45 17.78
CA MET A 80 -8.03 -0.02 17.71
C MET A 80 -9.17 0.41 18.64
N GLN A 81 -10.06 -0.52 19.02
CA GLN A 81 -11.18 -0.26 19.94
C GLN A 81 -10.74 -0.09 21.40
N THR A 82 -9.64 -0.74 21.78
CA THR A 82 -9.13 -0.81 23.17
C THR A 82 -7.67 -0.32 23.26
N VAL A 83 -7.18 0.33 22.20
CA VAL A 83 -5.76 0.68 22.08
C VAL A 83 -5.33 1.69 23.14
N GLU A 84 -6.23 2.59 23.55
CA GLU A 84 -5.96 3.60 24.59
C GLU A 84 -5.78 2.97 25.97
N GLN A 85 -6.40 1.81 26.22
CA GLN A 85 -6.26 1.03 27.45
C GLN A 85 -5.06 0.09 27.43
N SER A 86 -4.35 -0.03 26.30
CA SER A 86 -3.15 -0.87 26.14
C SER A 86 -1.96 -0.04 25.65
N CYS A 87 -1.63 -0.08 24.36
CA CYS A 87 -0.46 0.62 23.81
C CYS A 87 -0.50 2.14 24.00
N GLY A 88 -1.69 2.72 24.10
CA GLY A 88 -1.93 4.17 24.18
C GLY A 88 -1.96 4.73 25.60
N GLN A 89 -1.63 3.94 26.63
CA GLN A 89 -1.53 4.44 27.99
C GLN A 89 -0.48 5.55 28.12
N SER A 90 -0.64 6.42 29.12
CA SER A 90 0.31 7.48 29.41
C SER A 90 1.71 6.90 29.67
N GLY A 91 2.74 7.49 29.06
CA GLY A 91 4.12 6.99 29.14
C GLY A 91 4.44 5.85 28.17
N CYS A 92 3.48 5.36 27.37
CA CYS A 92 3.69 4.35 26.34
C CYS A 92 3.75 4.97 24.93
N HIS A 93 2.71 4.75 24.10
CA HIS A 93 2.66 5.18 22.70
C HIS A 93 1.42 6.03 22.37
N ALA A 94 0.95 6.83 23.34
CA ALA A 94 -0.24 7.67 23.22
C ALA A 94 -0.21 8.60 21.98
N GLU A 95 0.96 9.09 21.59
CA GLU A 95 1.18 9.96 20.44
C GLU A 95 1.06 9.26 19.08
N LEU A 96 1.17 7.92 19.05
CA LEU A 96 1.01 7.13 17.83
C LEU A 96 -0.46 6.81 17.52
N ILE A 97 -1.32 6.83 18.55
CA ILE A 97 -2.72 6.44 18.47
C ILE A 97 -3.48 7.27 17.42
N PRO A 98 -3.41 8.62 17.41
CA PRO A 98 -4.16 9.42 16.43
C PRO A 98 -3.68 9.19 15.00
N LEU A 99 -2.42 8.79 14.78
CA LEU A 99 -1.91 8.47 13.45
C LEU A 99 -2.69 7.30 12.87
N VAL A 100 -2.64 6.16 13.58
CA VAL A 100 -3.23 4.90 13.12
C VAL A 100 -4.75 5.00 13.09
N GLN A 101 -5.37 5.59 14.11
CA GLN A 101 -6.82 5.80 14.17
C GLN A 101 -7.33 6.57 12.94
N ASN A 102 -6.60 7.59 12.48
CA ASN A 102 -7.00 8.41 11.33
C ASN A 102 -6.41 7.93 9.98
N SER A 103 -5.66 6.82 9.99
CA SER A 103 -5.06 6.22 8.79
C SER A 103 -6.12 5.64 7.85
N ARG A 104 -5.84 5.58 6.54
CA ARG A 104 -6.80 4.99 5.59
C ARG A 104 -6.97 3.49 5.78
N MET A 105 -5.92 2.81 6.26
CA MET A 105 -5.98 1.38 6.58
C MET A 105 -6.93 1.10 7.74
N ASN A 106 -7.05 2.02 8.70
CA ASN A 106 -8.05 1.94 9.76
C ASN A 106 -9.45 2.40 9.31
N THR A 107 -9.57 3.61 8.75
CA THR A 107 -10.88 4.25 8.56
C THR A 107 -11.70 3.71 7.38
N LEU A 108 -11.06 3.04 6.40
CA LEU A 108 -11.69 2.47 5.20
C LEU A 108 -12.38 3.50 4.27
N ASP A 109 -12.26 4.82 4.53
CA ASP A 109 -13.10 5.87 3.94
C ASP A 109 -13.16 5.87 2.40
N GLY A 110 -12.00 5.73 1.76
CA GLY A 110 -11.90 5.72 0.30
C GLY A 110 -12.69 4.56 -0.31
N MET A 111 -12.54 3.36 0.26
CA MET A 111 -13.25 2.17 -0.21
C MET A 111 -14.76 2.27 0.06
N LEU A 112 -15.18 2.75 1.24
CA LEU A 112 -16.60 2.97 1.54
C LEU A 112 -17.25 3.90 0.51
N SER A 113 -16.61 5.04 0.26
CA SER A 113 -17.13 6.04 -0.68
C SER A 113 -17.15 5.55 -2.13
N GLY A 114 -16.18 4.69 -2.51
CA GLY A 114 -16.09 4.09 -3.83
C GLY A 114 -17.17 3.05 -4.05
N THR A 115 -17.27 2.07 -3.16
CA THR A 115 -18.21 0.95 -3.28
C THR A 115 -19.66 1.42 -3.23
N ARG A 116 -20.04 2.29 -2.28
CA ARG A 116 -21.40 2.86 -2.20
C ARG A 116 -21.80 3.56 -3.51
N ARG A 117 -20.89 4.34 -4.10
CA ARG A 117 -21.14 5.01 -5.39
C ARG A 117 -21.37 4.02 -6.52
N VAL A 118 -20.61 2.93 -6.56
CA VAL A 118 -20.78 1.88 -7.57
C VAL A 118 -22.11 1.16 -7.42
N PHE A 119 -22.55 0.94 -6.19
CA PHE A 119 -23.87 0.40 -5.86
C PHE A 119 -25.01 1.41 -6.08
N GLY A 120 -24.71 2.65 -6.48
CA GLY A 120 -25.73 3.70 -6.67
C GLY A 120 -26.28 4.29 -5.38
N GLU A 121 -25.66 3.99 -4.24
CA GLU A 121 -26.07 4.49 -2.93
C GLU A 121 -25.59 5.94 -2.71
N LYS A 122 -26.41 6.72 -1.98
CA LYS A 122 -26.07 8.10 -1.64
C LYS A 122 -24.81 8.13 -0.74
N PRO A 123 -23.91 9.11 -0.94
CA PRO A 123 -22.80 9.32 -0.02
C PRO A 123 -23.33 9.54 1.40
N LYS A 124 -22.87 8.72 2.36
CA LYS A 124 -23.11 8.97 3.78
C LYS A 124 -22.05 9.94 4.31
N LYS A 125 -22.43 10.82 5.23
CA LYS A 125 -21.47 11.68 5.94
C LYS A 125 -20.46 10.78 6.65
N GLN A 126 -19.18 11.12 6.54
CA GLN A 126 -18.12 10.39 7.23
C GLN A 126 -18.25 10.62 8.73
N SER A 127 -18.00 9.55 9.50
CA SER A 127 -18.08 9.54 10.96
C SER A 127 -16.77 9.01 11.53
N HIS A 128 -16.36 9.52 12.68
CA HIS A 128 -15.24 9.02 13.48
C HIS A 128 -15.62 7.80 14.33
N ALA A 129 -16.88 7.38 14.27
CA ALA A 129 -17.33 6.14 14.90
C ALA A 129 -16.57 4.91 14.39
N ASP A 130 -16.58 3.86 15.20
CA ASP A 130 -16.05 2.55 14.84
C ASP A 130 -16.72 1.98 13.58
N LEU A 131 -16.01 1.10 12.86
CA LEU A 131 -16.53 0.47 11.64
C LEU A 131 -17.86 -0.26 11.88
N ASN A 132 -18.05 -0.88 13.06
CA ASN A 132 -19.30 -1.55 13.44
C ASN A 132 -20.51 -0.61 13.44
N GLN A 133 -20.31 0.65 13.81
CA GLN A 133 -21.37 1.65 13.85
C GLN A 133 -21.61 2.31 12.49
N ARG A 134 -20.61 2.26 11.60
CA ARG A 134 -20.62 2.93 10.29
C ARG A 134 -21.18 2.10 9.15
N LEU A 135 -21.23 0.77 9.31
CA LEU A 135 -21.56 -0.18 8.25
C LEU A 135 -22.84 -0.95 8.55
N SER A 136 -23.87 -0.74 7.73
CA SER A 136 -25.10 -1.52 7.80
C SER A 136 -24.92 -2.94 7.25
N GLU A 137 -25.87 -3.82 7.56
CA GLU A 137 -25.89 -5.21 7.05
C GLU A 137 -26.51 -5.35 5.65
N LYS A 138 -26.83 -4.22 5.00
CA LYS A 138 -27.50 -4.16 3.69
C LYS A 138 -26.62 -3.48 2.64
N GLY A 139 -26.90 -3.77 1.37
CA GLY A 139 -26.31 -3.10 0.21
C GLY A 139 -24.78 -3.15 0.17
N ALA A 140 -24.16 -2.05 -0.25
CA ALA A 140 -22.71 -1.89 -0.36
C ALA A 140 -21.97 -2.16 0.95
N ASP A 141 -22.57 -1.76 2.08
CA ASP A 141 -21.98 -1.97 3.40
C ASP A 141 -21.95 -3.47 3.76
N SER A 142 -22.99 -4.23 3.40
CA SER A 142 -23.02 -5.69 3.55
C SER A 142 -21.91 -6.36 2.74
N TYR A 143 -21.75 -5.95 1.47
CA TYR A 143 -20.70 -6.44 0.59
C TYR A 143 -19.30 -6.21 1.20
N LEU A 144 -19.04 -4.99 1.69
CA LEU A 144 -17.78 -4.64 2.33
C LEU A 144 -17.52 -5.45 3.60
N ARG A 145 -18.52 -5.59 4.48
CA ARG A 145 -18.43 -6.38 5.73
C ARG A 145 -18.08 -7.85 5.47
N LYS A 146 -18.62 -8.42 4.40
CA LYS A 146 -18.50 -9.85 4.08
C LYS A 146 -17.25 -10.19 3.25
N LEU A 147 -16.63 -9.22 2.58
CA LEU A 147 -15.50 -9.50 1.66
C LEU A 147 -14.24 -8.68 1.93
N CYS A 148 -14.37 -7.43 2.35
CA CYS A 148 -13.26 -6.47 2.29
C CYS A 148 -12.73 -6.08 3.68
N VAL A 149 -13.62 -5.98 4.67
CA VAL A 149 -13.29 -5.41 5.98
C VAL A 149 -12.23 -6.23 6.72
N SER A 150 -12.10 -7.54 6.47
CA SER A 150 -11.06 -8.38 7.09
C SER A 150 -9.64 -7.84 6.94
N CYS A 151 -9.34 -7.12 5.86
CA CYS A 151 -8.01 -6.57 5.61
C CYS A 151 -7.72 -5.24 6.35
N HIS A 152 -8.72 -4.63 6.98
CA HIS A 152 -8.59 -3.31 7.60
C HIS A 152 -8.17 -3.39 9.06
N LEU A 153 -7.34 -2.43 9.50
CA LEU A 153 -6.75 -2.45 10.84
C LEU A 153 -7.79 -2.35 11.97
N GLY A 154 -8.93 -1.72 11.69
CA GLY A 154 -10.04 -1.63 12.63
C GLY A 154 -10.83 -2.93 12.81
N SER A 155 -10.53 -3.96 12.03
CA SER A 155 -11.16 -5.27 12.21
C SER A 155 -10.57 -6.02 13.38
N GLU A 156 -11.41 -6.75 14.10
CA GLU A 156 -10.99 -7.62 15.18
C GLU A 156 -10.09 -8.74 14.67
N ARG A 157 -9.06 -9.03 15.46
CA ARG A 157 -8.14 -10.15 15.26
C ARG A 157 -8.41 -11.22 16.32
N LYS A 158 -8.47 -12.50 15.96
CA LYS A 158 -8.80 -13.59 16.91
C LYS A 158 -7.71 -14.63 17.07
N ASN A 159 -6.63 -14.50 16.32
CA ASN A 159 -5.51 -15.41 16.39
C ASN A 159 -4.22 -14.59 16.26
N HIS A 160 -3.12 -15.13 16.74
CA HIS A 160 -1.83 -14.46 16.68
C HIS A 160 -1.07 -14.85 15.39
N GLN A 161 -1.72 -15.59 14.48
CA GLN A 161 -1.09 -16.10 13.27
C GLN A 161 -0.92 -15.00 12.24
N GLN A 162 0.06 -15.19 11.36
CA GLN A 162 0.45 -14.21 10.35
C GLN A 162 0.23 -14.86 9.00
N SER A 163 -1.00 -14.78 8.51
CA SER A 163 -1.45 -15.52 7.34
C SER A 163 -2.37 -14.70 6.45
N LEU A 164 -2.68 -15.25 5.26
CA LEU A 164 -3.71 -14.67 4.39
C LEU A 164 -5.12 -14.74 4.98
N GLN A 165 -5.31 -15.35 6.15
CA GLN A 165 -6.62 -15.55 6.79
C GLN A 165 -6.75 -14.77 8.10
N ASP A 166 -5.63 -14.36 8.70
CA ASP A 166 -5.60 -13.66 10.00
C ASP A 166 -5.02 -12.26 9.81
N ARG A 167 -5.90 -11.26 9.83
CA ARG A 167 -5.66 -9.87 9.42
C ARG A 167 -6.38 -8.91 10.37
N GLY A 168 -5.96 -7.64 10.37
CA GLY A 168 -6.51 -6.63 11.28
C GLY A 168 -5.84 -6.67 12.65
N GLY A 169 -6.50 -6.10 13.67
CA GLY A 169 -5.97 -6.05 15.04
C GLY A 169 -5.10 -4.83 15.35
N GLY A 170 -5.30 -3.71 14.64
CA GLY A 170 -4.64 -2.45 14.93
C GLY A 170 -3.11 -2.53 14.88
N CYS A 171 -2.44 -2.14 15.97
CA CYS A 171 -0.97 -2.12 16.07
C CYS A 171 -0.36 -3.52 15.89
N ALA A 172 -1.01 -4.55 16.42
CA ALA A 172 -0.53 -5.93 16.35
C ALA A 172 -0.54 -6.50 14.92
N ALA A 173 -1.30 -5.91 14.00
CA ALA A 173 -1.34 -6.33 12.59
C ALA A 173 0.06 -6.32 11.95
N CYS A 174 0.89 -5.35 12.32
CA CYS A 174 2.24 -5.19 11.77
C CYS A 174 3.33 -5.54 12.78
N HIS A 175 3.11 -5.23 14.07
CA HIS A 175 4.17 -5.29 15.07
C HIS A 175 4.29 -6.63 15.79
N LEU A 176 3.33 -7.55 15.64
CA LEU A 176 3.37 -8.85 16.30
C LEU A 176 4.24 -9.84 15.51
N GLN A 177 5.34 -10.33 16.07
CA GLN A 177 6.20 -11.29 15.38
C GLN A 177 5.57 -12.67 15.22
N THR A 178 6.05 -13.40 14.21
CA THR A 178 5.73 -14.82 14.04
C THR A 178 6.40 -15.60 15.18
N HIS A 179 5.66 -16.51 15.79
CA HIS A 179 6.06 -17.24 16.99
C HIS A 179 5.54 -18.68 16.90
N PRO A 180 6.23 -19.66 17.50
CA PRO A 180 5.66 -20.98 17.74
C PRO A 180 4.42 -20.92 18.64
N ASP A 181 3.49 -21.87 18.46
CA ASP A 181 2.25 -21.95 19.22
C ASP A 181 2.45 -22.05 20.76
N SER A 182 3.62 -22.50 21.20
CA SER A 182 3.97 -22.67 22.62
C SER A 182 4.66 -21.47 23.27
N SER A 183 4.72 -20.32 22.59
CA SER A 183 5.49 -19.15 23.06
C SER A 183 4.67 -17.86 23.00
N HIS A 184 4.97 -16.95 23.92
CA HIS A 184 4.36 -15.63 23.92
C HIS A 184 4.91 -14.80 22.75
N PRO A 185 4.06 -14.21 21.89
CA PRO A 185 4.52 -13.42 20.75
C PRO A 185 5.25 -12.16 21.20
N ALA A 186 6.37 -11.85 20.53
CA ALA A 186 7.10 -10.61 20.74
C ALA A 186 6.59 -9.48 19.84
N LEU A 187 6.66 -8.24 20.34
CA LEU A 187 6.46 -7.05 19.52
C LEU A 187 7.77 -6.60 18.88
N SER A 188 7.69 -6.12 17.64
CA SER A 188 8.84 -5.57 16.92
C SER A 188 8.44 -4.47 15.97
N VAL A 189 9.29 -3.47 15.83
CA VAL A 189 9.18 -2.46 14.77
C VAL A 189 9.96 -2.88 13.50
N ARG A 190 10.62 -4.04 13.50
CA ARG A 190 11.14 -4.69 12.28
C ARG A 190 9.98 -5.36 11.55
N VAL A 191 9.22 -4.57 10.81
CA VAL A 191 8.05 -5.01 10.04
C VAL A 191 8.49 -5.59 8.70
N ASP A 192 8.43 -6.92 8.58
CA ASP A 192 8.74 -7.65 7.34
C ASP A 192 7.66 -7.49 6.25
N ASN A 193 7.96 -7.94 5.03
CA ASN A 193 7.02 -7.88 3.90
C ASN A 193 5.82 -8.80 4.06
N ASP A 194 5.91 -9.84 4.91
CA ASP A 194 4.83 -10.81 5.10
C ASP A 194 3.61 -10.14 5.75
N ARG A 195 3.84 -9.12 6.60
CA ARG A 195 2.77 -8.26 7.16
C ARG A 195 1.98 -7.54 6.08
N CYS A 196 2.68 -7.03 5.07
CA CYS A 196 2.06 -6.37 3.94
C CYS A 196 1.33 -7.40 3.06
N PHE A 197 1.95 -8.56 2.84
CA PHE A 197 1.43 -9.63 1.98
C PHE A 197 0.05 -10.13 2.40
N GLY A 198 -0.19 -10.23 3.72
CA GLY A 198 -1.49 -10.60 4.30
C GLY A 198 -2.66 -9.88 3.64
N CYS A 199 -2.59 -8.54 3.55
CA CYS A 199 -3.66 -7.68 3.04
C CYS A 199 -3.44 -7.21 1.58
N HIS A 200 -2.21 -6.83 1.23
CA HIS A 200 -1.87 -6.22 -0.06
C HIS A 200 -1.59 -7.23 -1.18
N SER A 201 -1.77 -8.54 -0.94
CA SER A 201 -1.78 -9.57 -1.99
C SER A 201 -3.11 -9.67 -2.74
N ARG A 202 -4.19 -9.02 -2.28
CA ARG A 202 -5.52 -9.01 -2.95
C ARG A 202 -5.82 -7.66 -3.61
N SER A 203 -5.97 -6.61 -2.82
CA SER A 203 -6.35 -5.28 -3.31
C SER A 203 -5.21 -4.64 -4.10
N GLY A 204 -5.36 -4.51 -5.42
CA GLY A 204 -4.33 -4.02 -6.33
C GLY A 204 -3.13 -4.98 -6.54
N ARG A 205 -3.10 -6.13 -5.84
CA ARG A 205 -2.04 -7.15 -5.88
C ARG A 205 -0.63 -6.60 -5.63
N ILE A 206 -0.51 -5.49 -4.91
CA ILE A 206 0.74 -4.76 -4.71
C ILE A 206 1.87 -5.68 -4.24
N SER A 207 1.62 -6.48 -3.20
CA SER A 207 2.65 -7.38 -2.66
C SER A 207 3.01 -8.50 -3.62
N LEU A 208 2.08 -9.00 -4.43
CA LEU A 208 2.35 -10.02 -5.45
C LEU A 208 3.19 -9.42 -6.58
N ASN A 209 2.78 -8.26 -7.09
CA ASN A 209 3.46 -7.56 -8.16
C ASN A 209 4.92 -7.25 -7.80
N TYR A 210 5.14 -6.76 -6.57
CA TYR A 210 6.46 -6.40 -6.08
C TYR A 210 7.45 -7.56 -6.12
N VAL A 211 6.98 -8.79 -5.87
CA VAL A 211 7.80 -10.01 -5.93
C VAL A 211 7.69 -10.75 -7.27
N GLY A 212 7.06 -10.17 -8.28
CA GLY A 212 6.98 -10.76 -9.62
C GLY A 212 5.96 -11.89 -9.75
N LEU A 213 4.91 -11.91 -8.92
CA LEU A 213 3.82 -12.89 -8.98
C LEU A 213 2.56 -12.26 -9.56
N ALA A 214 2.02 -12.82 -10.63
CA ALA A 214 0.80 -12.37 -11.30
C ALA A 214 -0.31 -13.42 -11.20
N GLU A 215 -1.52 -13.03 -10.80
CA GLU A 215 -2.68 -13.95 -10.80
C GLU A 215 -2.97 -14.44 -12.23
N THR A 216 -3.38 -15.71 -12.37
CA THR A 216 -3.81 -16.29 -13.63
C THR A 216 -4.95 -17.28 -13.42
N GLU A 217 -5.73 -17.54 -14.47
CA GLU A 217 -6.89 -18.45 -14.42
C GLU A 217 -6.54 -19.84 -14.95
N LYS A 218 -5.54 -19.94 -15.83
CA LYS A 218 -5.14 -21.19 -16.47
C LYS A 218 -3.93 -21.79 -15.76
N TYR A 219 -4.04 -23.05 -15.37
CA TYR A 219 -2.92 -23.82 -14.88
C TYR A 219 -2.07 -24.32 -16.06
N GLU A 220 -0.82 -23.88 -16.16
CA GLU A 220 0.11 -24.32 -17.18
C GLU A 220 1.05 -25.40 -16.65
N GLN A 221 0.72 -26.67 -16.92
CA GLN A 221 1.44 -27.84 -16.40
C GLN A 221 2.93 -27.88 -16.78
N LYS A 222 3.32 -27.29 -17.92
CA LYS A 222 4.73 -27.20 -18.37
C LYS A 222 5.62 -26.32 -17.47
N ASN A 223 5.01 -25.42 -16.68
CA ASN A 223 5.71 -24.51 -15.76
C ASN A 223 5.62 -24.97 -14.28
N SER A 224 5.11 -26.19 -14.04
CA SER A 224 4.76 -26.73 -12.72
C SER A 224 5.92 -26.89 -11.74
N ALA A 225 7.14 -27.14 -12.23
CA ALA A 225 8.30 -27.38 -11.37
C ALA A 225 8.76 -26.15 -10.55
N ASN A 226 8.27 -24.94 -10.87
CA ASN A 226 8.64 -23.69 -10.20
C ASN A 226 7.48 -22.67 -10.07
N PHE A 227 6.22 -23.12 -10.16
CA PHE A 227 5.03 -22.26 -10.01
C PHE A 227 3.92 -22.85 -9.13
N GLY A 228 3.60 -22.13 -8.04
CA GLY A 228 2.81 -22.64 -6.92
C GLY A 228 1.57 -21.80 -6.67
N ARG A 229 0.46 -22.50 -6.37
CA ARG A 229 -0.72 -21.91 -5.76
C ARG A 229 -0.33 -21.12 -4.52
N LEU A 230 -0.94 -19.97 -4.30
CA LEU A 230 -0.86 -19.29 -3.01
C LEU A 230 -1.53 -20.16 -1.94
N ALA A 231 -1.24 -19.88 -0.66
CA ALA A 231 -1.85 -20.60 0.47
C ALA A 231 -3.40 -20.51 0.49
N ASP A 232 -3.99 -19.51 -0.17
CA ASP A 232 -5.44 -19.36 -0.36
C ASP A 232 -5.96 -19.98 -1.66
N GLY A 233 -5.16 -20.80 -2.34
CA GLY A 233 -5.53 -21.60 -3.51
C GLY A 233 -5.44 -20.89 -4.86
N ARG A 234 -5.25 -19.56 -4.87
CA ARG A 234 -5.12 -18.75 -6.09
C ARG A 234 -3.93 -19.20 -6.93
N LEU A 235 -4.15 -19.28 -8.24
CA LEU A 235 -3.10 -19.56 -9.22
C LEU A 235 -2.35 -18.27 -9.57
N VAL A 236 -1.04 -18.40 -9.70
CA VAL A 236 -0.13 -17.31 -10.08
C VAL A 236 0.84 -17.77 -11.17
N LYS A 237 1.51 -16.83 -11.84
CA LYS A 237 2.64 -17.02 -12.78
C LYS A 237 3.75 -15.99 -12.51
N LYS A 238 5.00 -16.25 -12.93
CA LYS A 238 6.15 -15.33 -12.69
C LYS A 238 6.15 -14.33 -13.81
N LEU A 239 6.25 -13.07 -13.44
CA LEU A 239 6.63 -11.98 -14.33
C LEU A 239 7.87 -11.30 -13.75
N ALA A 240 8.35 -10.25 -14.42
CA ALA A 240 9.48 -9.47 -13.90
C ALA A 240 9.10 -8.87 -12.54
N LEU A 241 9.87 -9.21 -11.49
CA LEU A 241 9.75 -8.56 -10.18
C LEU A 241 10.30 -7.14 -10.21
N ASP A 242 9.81 -6.29 -9.32
CA ASP A 242 10.30 -4.93 -9.16
C ASP A 242 11.82 -4.88 -8.93
N VAL A 243 12.52 -3.92 -9.54
CA VAL A 243 13.97 -3.78 -9.40
C VAL A 243 14.40 -3.51 -7.94
N HIS A 244 13.57 -2.81 -7.16
CA HIS A 244 13.83 -2.55 -5.74
C HIS A 244 13.69 -3.83 -4.92
N SER A 245 12.67 -4.64 -5.23
CA SER A 245 12.49 -5.97 -4.64
C SER A 245 13.68 -6.86 -4.95
N LYS A 246 14.14 -6.87 -6.22
CA LYS A 246 15.33 -7.61 -6.66
C LYS A 246 16.60 -7.13 -5.95
N ALA A 247 16.71 -5.84 -5.64
CA ALA A 247 17.84 -5.28 -4.91
C ALA A 247 17.88 -5.73 -3.43
N GLY A 248 16.72 -6.08 -2.88
CA GLY A 248 16.56 -6.54 -1.50
C GLY A 248 15.85 -5.53 -0.59
N MET A 249 15.09 -4.59 -1.16
CA MET A 249 14.27 -3.65 -0.38
C MET A 249 12.99 -4.31 0.14
N ALA A 250 12.62 -3.95 1.35
CA ALA A 250 11.35 -4.24 1.98
C ALA A 250 10.35 -3.09 1.74
N CYS A 251 9.05 -3.34 1.95
CA CYS A 251 8.01 -2.34 1.82
C CYS A 251 8.30 -1.10 2.69
N ILE A 252 8.84 -1.30 3.90
CA ILE A 252 9.15 -0.23 4.85
C ILE A 252 10.40 0.59 4.49
N ASP A 253 11.19 0.18 3.49
CA ASP A 253 12.28 1.03 2.99
C ASP A 253 11.69 2.25 2.27
N CYS A 254 10.62 2.06 1.49
CA CYS A 254 9.89 3.17 0.86
C CYS A 254 8.81 3.75 1.79
N HIS A 255 8.04 2.91 2.48
CA HIS A 255 6.92 3.37 3.28
C HIS A 255 7.38 3.84 4.67
N THR A 256 7.51 5.16 4.82
CA THR A 256 7.84 5.83 6.09
C THR A 256 6.77 5.63 7.17
N VAL A 257 7.07 5.97 8.43
CA VAL A 257 6.09 5.96 9.53
C VAL A 257 4.85 6.77 9.16
N ARG A 258 5.03 7.96 8.58
CA ARG A 258 3.93 8.79 8.06
C ARG A 258 3.16 8.09 6.94
N GLY A 259 3.85 7.37 6.07
CA GLY A 259 3.28 6.60 4.97
C GLY A 259 2.42 5.42 5.39
N VAL A 260 2.84 4.69 6.43
CA VAL A 260 2.13 3.51 6.95
C VAL A 260 1.10 3.91 8.00
N MET A 261 1.55 4.52 9.10
CA MET A 261 0.70 4.84 10.24
C MET A 261 -0.17 6.06 9.98
N GLY A 262 0.16 6.90 9.01
CA GLY A 262 -0.58 8.12 8.69
C GLY A 262 -0.01 9.38 9.35
N SER A 263 -0.62 10.51 9.03
CA SER A 263 -0.21 11.83 9.52
C SER A 263 -0.93 12.29 10.79
N GLY A 264 -1.90 11.50 11.27
CA GLY A 264 -2.86 11.92 12.30
C GLY A 264 -4.04 12.72 11.73
N LYS A 265 -3.94 13.22 10.49
CA LYS A 265 -5.03 13.93 9.82
C LYS A 265 -5.79 13.00 8.89
N ARG A 266 -7.08 12.86 9.16
CA ARG A 266 -7.99 12.08 8.31
C ARG A 266 -8.08 12.71 6.92
N HIS A 267 -8.21 11.86 5.89
CA HIS A 267 -8.32 12.24 4.47
C HIS A 267 -7.06 12.81 3.81
N GLU A 268 -5.96 12.96 4.55
CA GLU A 268 -4.69 13.35 3.94
C GLU A 268 -4.16 12.24 3.01
N ALA A 269 -3.35 12.64 2.03
CA ALA A 269 -2.64 11.71 1.17
C ALA A 269 -1.45 11.11 1.94
N GLN A 270 -1.55 9.82 2.31
CA GLN A 270 -0.54 9.15 3.12
C GLN A 270 0.77 8.89 2.37
N LEU A 271 0.75 8.70 1.05
CA LEU A 271 1.98 8.53 0.28
C LEU A 271 2.84 9.79 0.43
N ASP A 272 4.03 9.59 0.97
CA ASP A 272 4.97 10.62 1.35
C ASP A 272 6.20 10.58 0.44
N ILE A 273 6.86 9.42 0.38
CA ILE A 273 8.02 9.19 -0.49
C ILE A 273 7.64 9.22 -1.97
N GLN A 274 8.54 9.75 -2.78
CA GLN A 274 8.51 9.79 -4.24
C GLN A 274 9.82 9.28 -4.81
N CYS A 275 9.83 8.92 -6.10
CA CYS A 275 11.05 8.48 -6.79
C CYS A 275 12.17 9.53 -6.69
N SER A 276 11.82 10.82 -6.77
CA SER A 276 12.76 11.95 -6.68
C SER A 276 13.44 12.06 -5.31
N ASP A 277 12.81 11.60 -4.23
CA ASP A 277 13.40 11.65 -2.88
C ASP A 277 14.64 10.76 -2.74
N CYS A 278 14.84 9.81 -3.67
CA CYS A 278 16.01 8.93 -3.71
C CYS A 278 16.84 9.12 -4.98
N HIS A 279 16.21 9.35 -6.13
CA HIS A 279 16.89 9.32 -7.44
C HIS A 279 17.23 10.69 -8.02
N ALA A 280 16.63 11.79 -7.53
CA ALA A 280 16.91 13.12 -8.07
C ALA A 280 18.37 13.53 -7.83
N LYS A 281 18.93 14.35 -8.71
CA LYS A 281 20.32 14.82 -8.58
C LYS A 281 20.59 15.48 -7.23
N LYS A 282 19.64 16.28 -6.74
CA LYS A 282 19.72 16.95 -5.43
C LYS A 282 18.57 16.45 -4.55
N LEU A 283 18.89 16.16 -3.28
CA LEU A 283 17.91 15.76 -2.27
C LEU A 283 17.61 16.88 -1.29
N PHE A 284 16.44 16.80 -0.67
CA PHE A 284 16.04 17.65 0.43
C PHE A 284 16.68 17.17 1.73
N ARG A 285 17.02 18.12 2.59
CA ARG A 285 17.67 17.86 3.86
C ARG A 285 17.13 18.78 4.94
N LYS A 286 17.21 18.33 6.19
CA LYS A 286 17.03 19.20 7.36
C LYS A 286 18.15 18.96 8.39
N PRO A 287 18.54 19.97 9.19
CA PRO A 287 19.43 19.80 10.32
C PRO A 287 18.89 18.80 11.36
N LEU A 288 19.78 18.07 12.04
CA LEU A 288 19.37 17.16 13.14
C LEU A 288 18.63 17.87 14.27
N ALA A 289 18.92 19.16 14.50
CA ALA A 289 18.26 19.98 15.50
C ALA A 289 16.75 20.20 15.20
N GLU A 290 16.31 19.95 13.96
CA GLU A 290 14.91 20.05 13.54
C GLU A 290 14.19 18.68 13.54
N LEU A 291 14.80 17.65 14.12
CA LEU A 291 14.13 16.38 14.36
C LEU A 291 13.09 16.55 15.47
N GLN A 292 11.89 16.03 15.22
CA GLN A 292 10.88 15.91 16.26
C GLN A 292 11.34 14.90 17.32
N ALA A 293 10.85 15.03 18.56
CA ALA A 293 11.23 14.14 19.67
C ALA A 293 11.12 12.64 19.30
N ARG A 294 10.05 12.25 18.61
CA ARG A 294 9.85 10.89 18.11
C ARG A 294 10.88 10.49 17.06
N GLU A 295 11.23 11.39 16.15
CA GLU A 295 12.24 11.13 15.11
C GLU A 295 13.63 10.93 15.74
N ALA A 296 13.96 11.74 16.75
CA ALA A 296 15.16 11.55 17.54
C ALA A 296 15.16 10.21 18.29
N LEU A 297 14.04 9.82 18.91
CA LEU A 297 13.91 8.52 19.57
C LEU A 297 14.11 7.36 18.58
N TYR A 298 13.49 7.41 17.40
CA TYR A 298 13.70 6.38 16.37
C TYR A 298 15.16 6.27 15.94
N SER A 299 15.87 7.41 15.81
CA SER A 299 17.29 7.38 15.49
C SER A 299 18.14 6.69 16.57
N ALA A 300 17.78 6.86 17.84
CA ALA A 300 18.46 6.23 18.97
C ALA A 300 18.18 4.72 19.07
N LEU A 301 16.96 4.30 18.74
CA LEU A 301 16.57 2.88 18.79
C LEU A 301 17.15 2.04 17.64
N TYR A 302 17.52 2.67 16.53
CA TYR A 302 18.04 2.00 15.33
C TYR A 302 19.33 2.66 14.81
N PRO A 303 20.40 2.68 15.62
CA PRO A 303 21.65 3.38 15.25
C PRO A 303 22.24 2.82 13.96
N ASP A 304 22.07 1.53 13.69
CA ASP A 304 22.57 0.86 12.49
C ASP A 304 21.90 1.31 11.19
N ASN A 305 20.73 1.94 11.28
CA ASN A 305 19.98 2.48 10.16
C ASN A 305 20.00 4.01 10.14
N PHE A 306 20.79 4.64 11.00
CA PHE A 306 20.87 6.07 11.15
C PHE A 306 22.13 6.60 10.48
N HIS A 307 21.94 7.29 9.35
CA HIS A 307 23.03 7.93 8.63
C HIS A 307 22.81 9.44 8.55
N THR A 308 23.90 10.19 8.71
CA THR A 308 23.91 11.66 8.69
C THR A 308 24.98 12.15 7.74
N ALA A 309 24.75 13.31 7.14
CA ALA A 309 25.75 13.99 6.35
C ALA A 309 26.81 14.63 7.28
N VAL A 310 27.99 14.92 6.72
CA VAL A 310 29.12 15.52 7.44
C VAL A 310 28.76 16.87 8.08
N ASP A 311 27.81 17.59 7.49
CA ASP A 311 27.29 18.87 7.97
C ASP A 311 26.25 18.74 9.10
N GLY A 312 25.97 17.52 9.59
CA GLY A 312 24.97 17.29 10.63
C GLY A 312 23.52 17.42 10.14
N SER A 313 23.29 17.23 8.84
CA SER A 313 21.96 17.15 8.24
C SER A 313 21.54 15.72 7.88
N ILE A 314 20.25 15.54 7.64
CA ILE A 314 19.65 14.27 7.21
C ILE A 314 18.78 14.45 5.97
N ILE A 315 18.78 13.44 5.10
CA ILE A 315 17.91 13.38 3.92
C ILE A 315 16.45 13.23 4.36
N VAL A 316 15.56 13.98 3.72
CA VAL A 316 14.12 13.96 4.00
C VAL A 316 13.30 13.85 2.72
N SER A 317 12.05 13.39 2.84
CA SER A 317 11.07 13.52 1.75
C SER A 317 10.80 14.99 1.43
N GLU A 318 10.70 15.33 0.16
CA GLU A 318 10.36 16.68 -0.29
C GLU A 318 9.01 17.15 0.26
N LYS A 319 8.02 16.25 0.22
CA LYS A 319 6.62 16.61 0.46
C LYS A 319 6.32 16.99 1.90
N ASN A 320 6.92 16.30 2.88
CA ASN A 320 6.60 16.49 4.29
C ASN A 320 7.84 16.63 5.19
N GLY A 321 9.06 16.59 4.64
CA GLY A 321 10.27 16.64 5.45
C GLY A 321 10.47 15.41 6.34
N THR A 322 9.89 14.26 5.96
CA THR A 322 10.01 13.03 6.76
C THR A 322 11.42 12.46 6.63
N PRO A 323 12.12 12.19 7.75
CA PRO A 323 13.47 11.63 7.71
C PRO A 323 13.57 10.28 7.01
N LEU A 324 14.56 10.17 6.12
CA LEU A 324 14.93 8.95 5.43
C LEU A 324 16.25 8.42 6.01
N PHE A 325 16.23 8.04 7.30
CA PHE A 325 17.41 7.69 8.12
C PHE A 325 18.39 6.70 7.47
N HIS A 326 17.86 5.77 6.68
CA HIS A 326 18.58 4.67 6.06
C HIS A 326 19.27 5.04 4.72
N LEU A 327 19.26 6.31 4.32
CA LEU A 327 19.91 6.84 3.11
C LEU A 327 21.09 7.73 3.47
N TRP A 328 22.15 7.68 2.68
CA TRP A 328 23.29 8.60 2.80
C TRP A 328 24.01 8.83 1.47
N GLU A 329 24.89 9.83 1.46
CA GLU A 329 25.83 10.08 0.37
C GLU A 329 27.26 9.92 0.90
N GLU A 330 28.11 9.27 0.11
CA GLU A 330 29.51 8.99 0.45
C GLU A 330 30.31 8.89 -0.85
N ASN A 331 31.48 9.54 -0.92
CA ASN A 331 32.39 9.49 -2.07
C ASN A 331 31.73 9.79 -3.43
N GLY A 332 30.76 10.70 -3.47
CA GLY A 332 30.01 11.06 -4.68
C GLY A 332 28.92 10.08 -5.09
N GLY A 333 28.81 8.93 -4.41
CA GLY A 333 27.73 7.96 -4.57
C GLY A 333 26.59 8.21 -3.57
N ARG A 334 25.43 7.61 -3.86
CA ARG A 334 24.27 7.59 -2.97
C ARG A 334 23.92 6.15 -2.62
N PHE A 335 23.63 5.90 -1.35
CA PHE A 335 23.40 4.56 -0.85
C PHE A 335 22.18 4.52 0.06
N LEU A 336 21.57 3.34 0.14
CA LEU A 336 20.60 3.00 1.16
C LEU A 336 20.98 1.67 1.84
N LYS A 337 20.57 1.50 3.10
CA LYS A 337 20.67 0.23 3.81
C LYS A 337 19.27 -0.32 4.01
N GLY A 338 19.00 -1.53 3.51
CA GLY A 338 17.68 -2.15 3.69
C GLY A 338 17.39 -2.41 5.16
N LYS A 339 16.25 -1.93 5.67
CA LYS A 339 15.90 -2.00 7.11
C LYS A 339 15.73 -3.43 7.60
N ILE A 340 15.27 -4.32 6.73
CA ILE A 340 15.11 -5.75 7.00
C ILE A 340 16.33 -6.54 6.52
N SER A 341 16.73 -6.36 5.26
CA SER A 341 17.81 -7.15 4.65
C SER A 341 19.21 -6.79 5.15
N GLY A 342 19.40 -5.60 5.75
CA GLY A 342 20.69 -5.09 6.20
C GLY A 342 21.67 -4.75 5.08
N LYS A 343 21.30 -5.00 3.82
CA LYS A 343 22.16 -4.87 2.66
C LYS A 343 22.36 -3.40 2.30
N LYS A 344 23.62 -2.99 2.09
CA LYS A 344 23.99 -1.72 1.43
C LYS A 344 23.68 -1.84 -0.06
N MET A 345 22.91 -0.89 -0.59
CA MET A 345 22.54 -0.81 -2.00
C MET A 345 22.91 0.58 -2.51
N GLU A 346 23.54 0.61 -3.69
CA GLU A 346 23.78 1.87 -4.40
C GLU A 346 22.50 2.33 -5.08
N ILE A 347 22.18 3.62 -4.94
CA ILE A 347 21.03 4.24 -5.57
C ILE A 347 21.50 4.85 -6.91
N PRO A 348 21.03 4.33 -8.06
CA PRO A 348 21.34 4.95 -9.32
C PRO A 348 20.68 6.34 -9.36
N LEU A 349 21.46 7.36 -9.69
CA LEU A 349 20.91 8.68 -9.94
C LEU A 349 20.11 8.66 -11.24
N MET A 350 19.02 9.43 -11.26
CA MET A 350 18.29 9.69 -12.49
C MET A 350 19.25 10.35 -13.47
N ASN A 351 19.56 9.65 -14.55
CA ASN A 351 20.41 10.18 -15.61
C ASN A 351 19.69 11.37 -16.26
N SER A 352 20.44 12.44 -16.57
CA SER A 352 19.97 13.54 -17.42
C SER A 352 19.93 13.11 -18.89
N GLY A 353 19.48 11.88 -19.14
CA GLY A 353 19.24 11.39 -20.49
C GLY A 353 18.08 12.17 -21.09
N GLN A 354 18.16 12.37 -22.41
CA GLN A 354 17.16 13.10 -23.19
C GLN A 354 15.72 12.60 -22.94
N GLN A 355 15.54 11.33 -22.54
CA GLN A 355 14.23 10.75 -22.27
C GLN A 355 13.54 11.32 -21.02
N HIS A 356 14.27 11.75 -19.98
CA HIS A 356 13.69 12.36 -18.77
C HIS A 356 13.33 13.84 -18.95
N GLU A 357 13.87 14.47 -20.00
CA GLU A 357 13.68 15.89 -20.33
C GLU A 357 12.90 16.07 -21.63
N LEU A 358 12.30 15.00 -22.15
CA LEU A 358 11.62 14.99 -23.44
C LEU A 358 10.37 15.88 -23.42
N LYS A 359 10.33 16.86 -24.32
CA LYS A 359 9.18 17.78 -24.43
C LYS A 359 7.89 17.01 -24.74
N GLY A 360 6.79 17.42 -24.12
CA GLY A 360 5.48 16.76 -24.20
C GLY A 360 5.27 15.61 -23.22
N HIS A 361 6.28 15.20 -22.46
CA HIS A 361 6.23 14.11 -21.47
C HIS A 361 6.16 14.62 -20.02
N GLU A 362 6.07 15.93 -19.80
CA GLU A 362 6.18 16.59 -18.50
C GLU A 362 5.10 16.12 -17.50
N ARG A 363 3.95 15.67 -18.02
CA ARG A 363 2.82 15.17 -17.22
C ARG A 363 3.01 13.73 -16.73
N LEU A 364 3.91 12.94 -17.30
CA LEU A 364 4.06 11.51 -16.97
C LEU A 364 4.63 11.31 -15.57
N SER A 365 4.02 10.41 -14.78
CA SER A 365 4.67 9.86 -13.60
C SER A 365 5.80 8.90 -14.00
N CYS A 366 6.79 8.69 -13.13
CA CYS A 366 7.86 7.70 -13.36
C CYS A 366 7.27 6.32 -13.67
N ASP A 367 6.23 5.91 -12.93
CA ASP A 367 5.51 4.65 -13.14
C ASP A 367 4.90 4.52 -14.54
N SER A 368 4.60 5.62 -15.24
CA SER A 368 4.08 5.56 -16.61
C SER A 368 5.09 4.96 -17.59
N CYS A 369 6.38 5.17 -17.34
CA CYS A 369 7.49 4.68 -18.16
C CYS A 369 8.10 3.40 -17.59
N HIS A 370 8.27 3.34 -16.27
CA HIS A 370 9.05 2.31 -15.59
C HIS A 370 8.24 1.10 -15.14
N ALA A 371 6.91 1.18 -15.02
CA ALA A 371 6.10 0.01 -14.68
C ALA A 371 6.02 -0.93 -15.88
N SER A 372 6.55 -2.15 -15.73
CA SER A 372 6.61 -3.12 -16.82
C SER A 372 5.30 -3.87 -17.07
N TRP A 373 4.48 -4.02 -16.03
CA TRP A 373 3.17 -4.65 -16.11
C TRP A 373 2.29 -4.26 -14.92
N ALA A 374 0.99 -4.49 -15.03
CA ALA A 374 0.04 -4.30 -13.95
C ALA A 374 -1.05 -5.39 -14.02
N PRO A 375 -1.67 -5.75 -12.88
CA PRO A 375 -2.79 -6.68 -12.85
C PRO A 375 -4.01 -6.05 -13.52
N GLN A 376 -4.72 -6.83 -14.34
CA GLN A 376 -5.90 -6.41 -15.07
C GLN A 376 -7.03 -7.41 -14.81
N CYS A 377 -8.20 -6.92 -14.37
CA CYS A 377 -9.35 -7.75 -14.04
C CYS A 377 -10.55 -7.20 -14.80
N TYR A 378 -10.77 -7.70 -16.02
CA TYR A 378 -11.79 -7.15 -16.90
C TYR A 378 -13.17 -7.81 -16.73
N GLY A 379 -13.23 -9.05 -16.28
CA GLY A 379 -14.47 -9.79 -16.07
C GLY A 379 -14.81 -9.94 -14.60
N CYS A 380 -15.95 -9.39 -14.18
CA CYS A 380 -16.49 -9.63 -12.85
C CYS A 380 -18.02 -9.57 -12.86
N HIS A 381 -18.66 -10.54 -12.22
CA HIS A 381 -20.09 -10.52 -11.92
C HIS A 381 -20.25 -10.64 -10.41
N ILE A 382 -21.03 -9.71 -9.84
CA ILE A 382 -21.34 -9.64 -8.42
C ILE A 382 -22.85 -9.70 -8.27
N GLU A 383 -23.33 -10.72 -7.57
CA GLU A 383 -24.74 -10.90 -7.29
C GLU A 383 -25.00 -11.14 -5.80
N TYR A 384 -26.21 -10.78 -5.35
CA TYR A 384 -26.66 -10.97 -3.98
C TYR A 384 -27.77 -12.03 -3.89
N ASP A 385 -27.52 -13.05 -3.08
CA ASP A 385 -28.50 -14.08 -2.72
C ASP A 385 -28.95 -13.89 -1.26
N PRO A 386 -30.20 -13.47 -1.01
CA PRO A 386 -30.73 -13.27 0.34
C PRO A 386 -31.03 -14.58 1.09
N GLN A 387 -31.16 -15.71 0.39
CA GLN A 387 -31.54 -17.01 0.98
C GLN A 387 -30.33 -17.72 1.60
N GLN A 388 -29.13 -17.36 1.18
CA GLN A 388 -27.89 -17.93 1.71
C GLN A 388 -27.35 -17.13 2.91
N THR A 389 -26.31 -17.67 3.52
CA THR A 389 -25.53 -16.99 4.57
C THR A 389 -24.08 -16.80 4.12
N GLN A 390 -23.40 -15.81 4.70
CA GLN A 390 -21.97 -15.57 4.48
C GLN A 390 -21.32 -15.08 5.77
N TRP A 391 -20.03 -15.36 5.95
CA TRP A 391 -19.24 -14.84 7.05
C TRP A 391 -19.21 -13.30 7.02
N ASP A 392 -19.54 -12.66 8.15
CA ASP A 392 -19.42 -11.23 8.35
C ASP A 392 -18.17 -10.95 9.18
N HIS A 393 -17.18 -10.27 8.59
CA HIS A 393 -15.89 -10.01 9.25
C HIS A 393 -15.95 -8.97 10.36
N LEU A 394 -17.04 -8.21 10.47
CA LEU A 394 -17.24 -7.30 11.60
C LEU A 394 -17.92 -8.01 12.76
N LYS A 395 -18.99 -8.76 12.49
CA LYS A 395 -19.73 -9.51 13.53
C LYS A 395 -19.06 -10.82 13.92
N GLN A 396 -18.09 -11.29 13.13
CA GLN A 396 -17.35 -12.52 13.37
C GLN A 396 -18.26 -13.74 13.51
N LYS A 397 -19.28 -13.81 12.66
CA LYS A 397 -20.21 -14.94 12.55
C LYS A 397 -20.84 -14.97 11.16
N ARG A 398 -21.44 -16.10 10.79
CA ARG A 398 -22.29 -16.16 9.59
C ARG A 398 -23.55 -15.32 9.80
N THR A 399 -23.86 -14.47 8.85
CA THR A 399 -25.09 -13.67 8.82
C THR A 399 -25.86 -13.93 7.52
N PRO A 400 -27.19 -13.70 7.49
CA PRO A 400 -27.99 -13.82 6.28
C PRO A 400 -27.45 -12.96 5.12
N GLY A 401 -27.78 -13.36 3.89
CA GLY A 401 -27.30 -12.77 2.66
C GLY A 401 -25.90 -13.23 2.26
N ARG A 402 -25.73 -13.60 0.99
CA ARG A 402 -24.43 -13.93 0.40
C ARG A 402 -24.18 -13.09 -0.84
N TRP A 403 -23.00 -12.49 -0.90
CA TRP A 403 -22.45 -11.94 -2.13
C TRP A 403 -21.64 -13.01 -2.85
N ILE A 404 -21.96 -13.24 -4.12
CA ILE A 404 -21.29 -14.20 -4.98
C ILE A 404 -20.49 -13.41 -6.00
N GLU A 405 -19.18 -13.64 -6.04
CA GLU A 405 -18.27 -13.00 -6.99
C GLU A 405 -17.74 -14.06 -7.96
N LYS A 406 -18.05 -13.88 -9.24
CA LYS A 406 -17.44 -14.65 -10.34
C LYS A 406 -16.52 -13.73 -11.13
N ARG A 407 -15.32 -14.20 -11.43
CA ARG A 407 -14.28 -13.45 -12.15
C ARG A 407 -13.86 -14.21 -13.40
N TRP A 408 -13.55 -13.47 -14.45
CA TRP A 408 -12.95 -13.98 -15.69
C TRP A 408 -12.06 -12.92 -16.31
N ALA A 409 -11.25 -13.27 -17.31
CA ALA A 409 -10.32 -12.35 -17.98
C ALA A 409 -9.40 -11.64 -16.97
N VAL A 410 -8.78 -12.45 -16.12
CA VAL A 410 -7.73 -12.01 -15.19
C VAL A 410 -6.39 -12.12 -15.89
N GLU A 411 -5.79 -10.97 -16.12
CA GLU A 411 -4.58 -10.84 -16.92
C GLU A 411 -3.54 -9.97 -16.21
N SER A 412 -2.33 -9.94 -16.76
CA SER A 412 -1.27 -9.07 -16.31
C SER A 412 -0.44 -8.65 -17.52
N GLY A 413 -0.34 -7.34 -17.72
CA GLY A 413 0.24 -6.75 -18.92
C GLY A 413 0.41 -5.25 -18.76
N ILE A 414 0.78 -4.59 -19.85
CA ILE A 414 1.03 -3.15 -19.85
C ILE A 414 -0.27 -2.40 -19.48
N PRO A 415 -0.26 -1.55 -18.44
CA PRO A 415 -1.46 -0.83 -18.03
C PRO A 415 -1.85 0.25 -19.04
N ALA A 416 -3.15 0.54 -19.08
CA ALA A 416 -3.66 1.77 -19.67
C ALA A 416 -3.09 2.98 -18.92
N LEU A 417 -2.92 4.08 -19.63
CA LEU A 417 -2.57 5.38 -19.04
C LEU A 417 -3.80 6.26 -18.99
N GLY A 418 -3.86 7.13 -17.98
CA GLY A 418 -4.96 8.07 -17.79
C GLY A 418 -4.52 9.30 -17.03
N VAL A 419 -5.43 10.25 -16.89
CA VAL A 419 -5.16 11.55 -16.29
C VAL A 419 -5.76 11.59 -14.89
N THR A 420 -4.91 11.92 -13.91
CA THR A 420 -5.35 12.16 -12.52
C THR A 420 -5.97 13.55 -12.37
N GLY A 421 -6.70 13.76 -11.28
CA GLY A 421 -7.24 15.08 -10.92
C GLY A 421 -6.19 16.19 -10.72
N LYS A 422 -4.89 15.83 -10.63
CA LYS A 422 -3.76 16.76 -10.59
C LYS A 422 -3.12 16.97 -11.98
N ASN A 423 -3.81 16.59 -13.05
CA ASN A 423 -3.34 16.67 -14.43
C ASN A 423 -2.06 15.86 -14.75
N ARG A 424 -1.69 14.89 -13.88
CA ARG A 424 -0.60 13.94 -14.11
C ARG A 424 -1.10 12.72 -14.88
N ILE A 425 -0.28 12.19 -15.77
CA ILE A 425 -0.52 10.93 -16.48
C ILE A 425 0.12 9.78 -15.68
N THR A 426 -0.62 8.71 -15.42
CA THR A 426 -0.16 7.57 -14.61
C THR A 426 -0.82 6.27 -15.06
N PRO A 427 -0.32 5.09 -14.64
CA PRO A 427 -1.01 3.82 -14.87
C PRO A 427 -2.40 3.75 -14.22
N PHE A 428 -3.34 3.20 -14.98
CA PHE A 428 -4.69 2.83 -14.55
C PHE A 428 -4.94 1.36 -14.86
N VAL A 429 -5.67 0.71 -13.95
CA VAL A 429 -6.13 -0.68 -14.11
C VAL A 429 -7.66 -0.73 -14.00
N PRO A 430 -8.31 -1.76 -14.58
CA PRO A 430 -9.72 -2.04 -14.32
C PRO A 430 -9.94 -2.18 -12.80
N GLY A 431 -10.70 -1.24 -12.22
CA GLY A 431 -10.99 -1.22 -10.80
C GLY A 431 -12.32 -1.88 -10.49
N MET A 432 -13.37 -1.46 -11.20
CA MET A 432 -14.74 -2.01 -11.12
C MET A 432 -15.30 -2.08 -12.55
N ASN A 433 -14.71 -2.97 -13.36
CA ASN A 433 -15.29 -3.42 -14.62
C ASN A 433 -16.12 -4.66 -14.31
N LEU A 434 -17.42 -4.46 -14.11
CA LEU A 434 -18.27 -5.49 -13.53
C LEU A 434 -19.73 -5.40 -13.97
N ILE A 435 -20.44 -6.50 -13.80
CA ILE A 435 -21.89 -6.59 -13.83
C ILE A 435 -22.34 -6.73 -12.37
N LEU A 436 -23.22 -5.84 -11.91
CA LEU A 436 -23.70 -5.80 -10.52
C LEU A 436 -25.19 -6.07 -10.46
N GLN A 437 -25.59 -7.04 -9.63
CA GLN A 437 -26.97 -7.33 -9.27
C GLN A 437 -27.11 -7.27 -7.74
N THR A 438 -27.88 -6.31 -7.23
CA THR A 438 -27.96 -6.04 -5.78
C THR A 438 -29.08 -6.79 -5.07
N SER A 439 -30.01 -7.39 -5.81
CA SER A 439 -31.03 -8.32 -5.34
C SER A 439 -31.50 -9.23 -6.48
N PRO A 440 -32.17 -10.37 -6.19
CA PRO A 440 -32.71 -11.26 -7.22
C PRO A 440 -33.65 -10.56 -8.22
N GLU A 441 -34.38 -9.55 -7.78
CA GLU A 441 -35.37 -8.81 -8.57
C GLU A 441 -34.75 -7.59 -9.28
N SER A 442 -33.54 -7.18 -8.92
CA SER A 442 -32.89 -6.00 -9.50
C SER A 442 -32.33 -6.31 -10.89
N ALA A 443 -32.45 -5.35 -11.80
CA ALA A 443 -31.77 -5.43 -13.09
C ALA A 443 -30.24 -5.40 -12.90
N SER A 444 -29.54 -6.20 -13.70
CA SER A 444 -28.07 -6.16 -13.77
C SER A 444 -27.56 -4.82 -14.30
N VAL A 445 -26.65 -4.18 -13.55
CA VAL A 445 -26.05 -2.90 -13.92
C VAL A 445 -24.58 -3.09 -14.28
N ARG A 446 -24.23 -2.74 -15.52
CA ARG A 446 -22.85 -2.74 -15.99
C ARG A 446 -22.10 -1.50 -15.50
N LYS A 447 -20.87 -1.69 -15.03
CA LYS A 447 -19.96 -0.64 -14.58
C LYS A 447 -18.62 -0.83 -15.27
N GLN A 448 -18.04 0.28 -15.72
CA GLN A 448 -16.71 0.33 -16.32
C GLN A 448 -15.95 1.48 -15.67
N ILE A 449 -15.23 1.16 -14.60
CA ILE A 449 -14.52 2.15 -13.78
C ILE A 449 -13.08 1.69 -13.60
N PHE A 450 -12.14 2.57 -13.94
CA PHE A 450 -10.71 2.31 -13.76
C PHE A 450 -10.18 2.99 -12.49
N ALA A 451 -9.05 2.52 -11.99
CA ALA A 451 -8.41 3.10 -10.82
C ALA A 451 -6.92 3.35 -11.08
N SER A 452 -6.44 4.53 -10.70
CA SER A 452 -5.01 4.85 -10.68
C SER A 452 -4.31 3.90 -9.71
N LEU A 453 -3.19 3.31 -10.12
CA LEU A 453 -2.41 2.41 -9.28
C LEU A 453 -0.92 2.65 -9.55
N SER A 454 -0.09 2.58 -8.51
CA SER A 454 1.34 2.32 -8.69
C SER A 454 1.53 0.79 -8.80
N PRO A 455 1.93 0.24 -9.95
CA PRO A 455 1.89 -1.20 -10.15
C PRO A 455 2.87 -1.99 -9.29
N HIS A 456 3.94 -1.36 -8.77
CA HIS A 456 5.05 -2.04 -8.06
C HIS A 456 5.73 -3.11 -8.92
N THR A 457 6.01 -2.75 -10.17
CA THR A 457 6.68 -3.59 -11.18
C THR A 457 7.78 -2.81 -11.90
N THR A 458 8.39 -1.86 -11.19
CA THR A 458 9.36 -0.91 -11.71
C THR A 458 10.59 -1.63 -12.26
N GLN A 459 11.00 -1.28 -13.47
CA GLN A 459 12.18 -1.82 -14.14
C GLN A 459 13.17 -0.71 -14.53
N LEU A 460 14.43 -1.11 -14.73
CA LEU A 460 15.45 -0.24 -15.33
C LEU A 460 15.13 0.08 -16.79
N LYS A 461 14.66 -0.92 -17.55
CA LYS A 461 14.23 -0.74 -18.93
C LYS A 461 12.78 -0.22 -18.95
N VAL A 462 12.59 0.94 -19.55
CA VAL A 462 11.26 1.54 -19.76
C VAL A 462 10.56 0.93 -20.98
N ARG A 463 9.24 1.13 -21.04
CA ARG A 463 8.42 0.77 -22.21
C ARG A 463 8.81 1.61 -23.44
N SER A 464 8.67 1.05 -24.65
CA SER A 464 9.00 1.75 -25.91
C SER A 464 8.01 2.87 -26.23
N CYS A 465 8.40 3.83 -27.08
CA CYS A 465 7.48 4.85 -27.59
C CYS A 465 6.24 4.21 -28.26
N GLU A 466 6.41 3.17 -29.07
CA GLU A 466 5.29 2.49 -29.74
C GLU A 466 4.27 1.91 -28.76
N SER A 467 4.75 1.41 -27.62
CA SER A 467 3.88 0.83 -26.59
C SER A 467 2.92 1.86 -25.99
N CYS A 468 3.18 3.17 -26.12
CA CYS A 468 2.28 4.24 -25.70
C CYS A 468 1.55 4.88 -26.89
N HIS A 469 2.30 5.19 -27.95
CA HIS A 469 1.83 6.04 -29.04
C HIS A 469 1.08 5.29 -30.14
N ARG A 470 1.25 3.96 -30.23
CA ARG A 470 0.62 3.09 -31.25
C ARG A 470 -0.19 1.94 -30.64
N ASN A 471 -0.40 1.94 -29.33
CA ASN A 471 -1.08 0.85 -28.63
C ASN A 471 -2.40 1.33 -28.02
N ASP A 472 -3.49 0.77 -28.53
CA ASP A 472 -4.84 1.11 -28.09
C ASP A 472 -5.14 0.74 -26.63
N ALA A 473 -4.59 -0.38 -26.13
CA ALA A 473 -4.73 -0.75 -24.73
C ALA A 473 -4.05 0.28 -23.80
N ALA A 474 -2.91 0.83 -24.21
CA ALA A 474 -2.23 1.90 -23.47
C ALA A 474 -3.05 3.21 -23.43
N LEU A 475 -3.85 3.46 -24.47
CA LEU A 475 -4.78 4.59 -24.57
C LEU A 475 -6.14 4.31 -23.90
N GLY A 476 -6.35 3.08 -23.42
CA GLY A 476 -7.61 2.63 -22.84
C GLY A 476 -8.73 2.41 -23.87
N ILE A 477 -8.40 2.27 -25.16
CA ILE A 477 -9.38 2.07 -26.23
C ILE A 477 -9.86 0.62 -26.24
N ILE A 478 -11.18 0.45 -26.24
CA ILE A 478 -11.85 -0.85 -26.30
C ILE A 478 -11.79 -1.36 -27.75
N ARG A 479 -11.17 -2.52 -27.95
CA ARG A 479 -11.18 -3.26 -29.22
C ARG A 479 -11.91 -4.58 -29.12
N GLU A 480 -11.92 -5.18 -27.93
CA GLU A 480 -12.44 -6.51 -27.68
C GLU A 480 -13.37 -6.52 -26.46
N GLN A 481 -14.09 -7.63 -26.29
CA GLN A 481 -14.87 -7.91 -25.09
C GLN A 481 -14.43 -9.26 -24.51
N ALA A 482 -14.49 -9.37 -23.20
CA ALA A 482 -14.31 -10.62 -22.49
C ALA A 482 -15.67 -11.17 -22.05
N THR A 483 -16.01 -12.34 -22.58
CA THR A 483 -17.22 -13.08 -22.24
C THR A 483 -16.90 -14.21 -21.27
N HIS A 484 -17.74 -14.40 -20.25
CA HIS A 484 -17.60 -15.52 -19.32
C HIS A 484 -17.83 -16.87 -20.05
N PRO A 485 -17.01 -17.91 -19.82
CA PRO A 485 -17.09 -19.17 -20.57
C PRO A 485 -18.44 -19.89 -20.46
N GLU A 486 -19.07 -19.84 -19.28
CA GLU A 486 -20.34 -20.53 -18.99
C GLU A 486 -21.57 -19.61 -19.05
N HIS A 487 -21.36 -18.30 -19.22
CA HIS A 487 -22.41 -17.28 -19.12
C HIS A 487 -22.25 -16.25 -20.25
N PRO A 488 -22.71 -16.54 -21.48
CA PRO A 488 -22.52 -15.69 -22.65
C PRO A 488 -23.07 -14.27 -22.52
N GLU A 489 -24.08 -14.07 -21.66
CA GLU A 489 -24.67 -12.79 -21.32
C GLU A 489 -23.75 -11.90 -20.47
N TRP A 490 -22.75 -12.50 -19.82
CA TRP A 490 -21.71 -11.80 -19.06
C TRP A 490 -20.54 -11.45 -19.96
N SER A 491 -20.75 -10.42 -20.76
CA SER A 491 -19.71 -9.79 -21.58
C SER A 491 -19.39 -8.40 -21.09
N LEU A 492 -18.09 -8.11 -20.93
CA LEU A 492 -17.57 -6.81 -20.50
C LEU A 492 -16.42 -6.36 -21.42
N PRO A 493 -16.28 -5.05 -21.67
CA PRO A 493 -15.25 -4.53 -22.57
C PRO A 493 -13.83 -4.71 -22.01
N LEU A 494 -12.90 -5.08 -22.90
CA LEU A 494 -11.45 -5.06 -22.67
C LEU A 494 -10.90 -3.66 -23.00
N GLY A 495 -11.10 -2.73 -22.08
CA GLY A 495 -10.65 -1.35 -22.23
C GLY A 495 -11.43 -0.40 -21.34
N TRP A 496 -11.27 0.91 -21.55
CA TRP A 496 -11.86 1.96 -20.73
C TRP A 496 -12.88 2.82 -21.50
N ILE A 497 -12.59 3.12 -22.77
CA ILE A 497 -13.40 3.99 -23.62
C ILE A 497 -13.49 3.47 -25.06
N THR A 498 -14.57 3.77 -25.74
CA THR A 498 -14.67 3.54 -27.19
C THR A 498 -13.84 4.58 -27.95
N GLU A 499 -13.44 4.23 -29.16
CA GLU A 499 -12.82 5.19 -30.08
C GLU A 499 -13.76 6.40 -30.29
N ASN A 500 -13.19 7.61 -30.25
CA ASN A 500 -13.90 8.87 -30.39
C ASN A 500 -15.02 9.13 -29.36
N ALA A 501 -14.94 8.53 -28.16
CA ALA A 501 -15.90 8.78 -27.09
C ALA A 501 -16.04 10.29 -26.79
N LYS A 502 -17.29 10.79 -26.75
CA LYS A 502 -17.59 12.22 -26.47
C LYS A 502 -17.16 12.66 -25.07
N GLN A 503 -17.10 11.72 -24.13
CA GLN A 503 -16.74 11.98 -22.74
C GLN A 503 -15.66 11.00 -22.30
N PRO A 504 -14.67 11.45 -21.49
CA PRO A 504 -13.68 10.56 -20.91
C PRO A 504 -14.32 9.48 -20.03
N GLY A 505 -13.64 8.33 -19.96
CA GLY A 505 -13.99 7.20 -19.13
C GLY A 505 -13.92 7.55 -17.64
N LYS A 506 -14.79 6.93 -16.85
CA LYS A 506 -14.92 7.18 -15.41
C LYS A 506 -13.84 6.45 -14.62
N ALA A 507 -13.35 7.09 -13.55
CA ALA A 507 -12.44 6.48 -12.60
C ALA A 507 -13.01 6.39 -11.18
N ALA A 508 -12.36 5.58 -10.34
CA ALA A 508 -12.72 5.40 -8.94
C ALA A 508 -12.59 6.71 -8.12
N LYS A 509 -11.62 7.56 -8.47
CA LYS A 509 -11.57 8.95 -8.00
C LYS A 509 -12.29 9.84 -8.99
N LYS A 510 -13.19 10.70 -8.51
CA LYS A 510 -14.09 11.51 -9.36
C LYS A 510 -13.35 12.43 -10.35
N ALA A 511 -12.18 12.94 -9.97
CA ALA A 511 -11.39 13.85 -10.79
C ALA A 511 -10.43 13.13 -11.76
N ASP A 512 -10.27 11.81 -11.62
CA ASP A 512 -9.44 11.00 -12.51
C ASP A 512 -10.29 10.57 -13.73
N ARG A 513 -9.65 10.39 -14.88
CA ARG A 513 -10.31 10.06 -16.15
C ARG A 513 -9.39 9.37 -17.16
N SER A 514 -9.97 8.75 -18.18
CA SER A 514 -9.22 8.34 -19.37
C SER A 514 -8.69 9.58 -20.11
N PHE A 515 -7.85 9.37 -21.13
CA PHE A 515 -7.61 10.41 -22.13
C PHE A 515 -8.91 10.83 -22.82
N ASN A 516 -8.97 12.09 -23.25
CA ASN A 516 -10.01 12.56 -24.16
C ASN A 516 -9.57 12.41 -25.63
N THR A 517 -10.49 12.61 -26.56
CA THR A 517 -10.24 12.46 -28.01
C THR A 517 -9.09 13.34 -28.50
N THR A 518 -8.98 14.58 -28.02
CA THR A 518 -7.89 15.49 -28.39
C THR A 518 -6.53 14.98 -27.92
N GLU A 519 -6.44 14.49 -26.68
CA GLU A 519 -5.22 13.90 -26.14
C GLU A 519 -4.82 12.64 -26.91
N ILE A 520 -5.77 11.76 -27.21
CA ILE A 520 -5.53 10.55 -28.02
C ILE A 520 -5.01 10.90 -29.42
N ALA A 521 -5.62 11.88 -30.08
CA ALA A 521 -5.17 12.33 -31.40
C ALA A 521 -3.73 12.87 -31.36
N LYS A 522 -3.40 13.67 -30.34
CA LYS A 522 -2.02 14.17 -30.14
C LYS A 522 -1.02 13.04 -29.90
N ILE A 523 -1.38 12.07 -29.07
CA ILE A 523 -0.52 10.91 -28.77
C ILE A 523 -0.29 10.07 -30.03
N ARG A 524 -1.35 9.77 -30.79
CA ARG A 524 -1.26 8.98 -32.03
C ARG A 524 -0.51 9.70 -33.15
N ARG A 525 -0.55 11.03 -33.21
CA ARG A 525 0.21 11.81 -34.20
C ARG A 525 1.71 11.53 -34.11
N VAL A 526 2.26 11.45 -32.90
CA VAL A 526 3.65 11.01 -32.69
C VAL A 526 3.82 9.55 -33.12
N GLY A 527 2.82 8.72 -32.85
CA GLY A 527 2.78 7.31 -33.25
C GLY A 527 2.89 7.08 -34.76
N SER A 528 2.34 7.98 -35.59
CA SER A 528 2.48 7.89 -37.05
C SER A 528 3.94 8.01 -37.50
N CYS A 529 4.72 8.88 -36.86
CA CYS A 529 6.14 9.09 -37.18
C CYS A 529 7.02 7.89 -36.77
N LEU A 530 6.62 7.13 -35.75
CA LEU A 530 7.37 5.94 -35.28
C LEU A 530 7.42 4.79 -36.31
N LYS A 531 6.63 4.85 -37.40
CA LYS A 531 6.76 3.89 -38.51
C LYS A 531 8.06 4.07 -39.29
N CYS A 532 8.58 5.30 -39.36
CA CYS A 532 9.74 5.66 -40.17
C CYS A 532 10.94 6.11 -39.33
N HIS A 533 10.70 6.55 -38.08
CA HIS A 533 11.73 7.04 -37.17
C HIS A 533 11.90 6.13 -35.96
N LEU A 534 13.16 5.84 -35.63
CA LEU A 534 13.52 5.15 -34.38
C LEU A 534 13.28 6.09 -33.20
N GLN A 535 13.00 5.53 -32.02
CA GLN A 535 12.70 6.31 -30.81
C GLN A 535 13.88 7.19 -30.34
N GLU A 536 15.10 6.87 -30.75
CA GLU A 536 16.33 7.63 -30.47
C GLU A 536 16.56 8.80 -31.46
N ASP A 537 15.73 8.93 -32.48
CA ASP A 537 15.88 9.96 -33.51
C ASP A 537 15.66 11.37 -32.94
N LYS A 538 16.49 12.32 -33.40
CA LYS A 538 16.47 13.73 -32.99
C LYS A 538 15.14 14.42 -33.29
N VAL A 539 14.34 13.89 -34.23
CA VAL A 539 12.98 14.37 -34.53
C VAL A 539 12.08 14.39 -33.28
N PHE A 540 12.34 13.52 -32.30
CA PHE A 540 11.56 13.47 -31.07
C PHE A 540 12.08 14.37 -29.95
N ALA A 541 13.30 14.90 -30.07
CA ALA A 541 13.91 15.81 -29.08
C ALA A 541 13.03 17.04 -28.80
N ASP A 542 12.54 17.64 -29.87
CA ASP A 542 11.57 18.73 -29.87
C ASP A 542 10.60 18.50 -31.03
N PHE A 543 9.64 17.59 -30.79
CA PHE A 543 8.70 17.18 -31.83
C PHE A 543 7.91 18.35 -32.42
N GLN A 544 7.59 19.37 -31.61
CA GLN A 544 6.87 20.54 -32.08
C GLN A 544 7.71 21.35 -33.08
N LEU A 545 8.99 21.55 -32.78
CA LEU A 545 9.93 22.19 -33.70
C LEU A 545 10.14 21.35 -34.97
N SER A 546 10.27 20.03 -34.82
CA SER A 546 10.42 19.13 -35.97
C SER A 546 9.21 19.15 -36.89
N LEU A 547 7.99 19.25 -36.35
CA LEU A 547 6.76 19.40 -37.14
C LEU A 547 6.73 20.70 -37.96
N GLN A 548 7.27 21.80 -37.42
CA GLN A 548 7.32 23.09 -38.14
C GLN A 548 8.28 23.05 -39.33
N ASN A 549 9.28 22.17 -39.28
CA ASN A 549 10.28 22.01 -40.33
C ASN A 549 9.90 20.92 -41.34
N LEU A 550 8.70 20.34 -41.26
CA LEU A 550 8.23 19.40 -42.27
C LEU A 550 7.92 20.13 -43.58
N PRO A 551 8.38 19.61 -44.74
CA PRO A 551 7.98 20.11 -46.04
C PRO A 551 6.45 20.12 -46.18
N VAL A 552 5.92 21.16 -46.85
CA VAL A 552 4.47 21.34 -47.08
C VAL A 552 3.83 20.14 -47.80
N ASP A 553 4.66 19.32 -48.49
CA ASP A 553 4.22 18.19 -49.33
C ASP A 553 4.35 16.82 -48.64
N HIS A 554 4.53 16.77 -47.31
CA HIS A 554 4.69 15.50 -46.60
C HIS A 554 3.36 14.73 -46.53
N ALA A 555 3.27 13.63 -47.27
CA ALA A 555 2.05 12.93 -47.73
C ALA A 555 1.06 12.33 -46.70
N GLU A 556 1.00 12.80 -45.46
CA GLU A 556 -0.03 12.39 -44.48
C GLU A 556 -0.57 13.55 -43.63
N TYR A 557 -0.43 14.81 -44.07
CA TYR A 557 -0.93 16.00 -43.36
C TYR A 557 -2.15 16.66 -43.99
#